data_AF-A0A009QDN4-F1
#
_entry.id   AF-A0A009QDN4-F1
#
_cell.length_a   1.000
_cell.length_b   1.000
_cell.length_c   1.000
_cell.angle_alpha   90.00
_cell.angle_beta   90.00
_cell.angle_gamma   90.00
#
_symmetry.space_group_name_H-M   'P 1'
#
loop_
_entity.id
_entity.type
_entity.pdbx_description
1 polymer ?
#
loop_
_entity_poly.entity_id
_entity_poly.type
_entity_poly.pdbx_seq_one_letter_code
_entity_poly.pdbx_strand_id
1 'polypeptide(L)' 'MKDRSGHDVCYAIKATKIKNDLGWVPWESFETVLHKTVEWYLHNTKWLSHVQCGEYQSWLNKQYQG' A
#
# COMPACT_ATOMS: atom_id res chain seq x y z
N MET A 1 4.48 14.29 -16.59
CA MET A 1 4.10 13.89 -15.21
C MET A 1 5.31 14.17 -14.33
N LYS A 2 5.24 15.19 -13.45
CA LYS A 2 6.34 15.49 -12.53
C LYS A 2 6.25 14.52 -11.35
N ASP A 3 7.37 13.93 -10.95
CA ASP A 3 7.45 13.20 -9.68
C ASP A 3 7.06 14.13 -8.51
N ARG A 4 6.56 13.55 -7.43
CA ARG A 4 6.08 14.31 -6.27
C ARG A 4 7.25 15.11 -5.68
N SER A 5 7.04 16.41 -5.46
CA SER A 5 8.07 17.25 -4.85
C SER A 5 8.41 16.71 -3.45
N GLY A 6 9.68 16.41 -3.20
CA GLY A 6 10.13 15.82 -1.93
C GLY A 6 9.99 14.29 -1.86
N HIS A 7 9.93 13.57 -2.99
CA HIS A 7 10.03 12.11 -2.96
C HIS A 7 11.44 11.67 -2.53
N ASP A 8 11.56 11.04 -1.36
CA ASP A 8 12.81 10.36 -0.99
C ASP A 8 13.08 9.18 -1.94
N VAL A 9 14.34 9.02 -2.34
CA VAL A 9 14.73 8.02 -3.35
C VAL A 9 14.68 6.58 -2.81
N CYS A 10 14.87 6.39 -1.50
CA CYS A 10 14.98 5.06 -0.92
C CYS A 10 14.55 5.02 0.54
N TYR A 11 13.72 4.03 0.86
CA TYR A 11 13.43 3.63 2.23
C TYR A 11 13.90 2.18 2.44
N ALA A 12 14.70 1.96 3.48
CA ALA A 12 15.15 0.63 3.87
C ALA A 12 15.12 0.49 5.40
N ILE A 13 14.52 -0.59 5.89
CA ILE A 13 14.39 -0.87 7.32
C ILE A 13 15.25 -2.08 7.68
N LYS A 14 16.10 -1.94 8.69
CA LYS A 14 16.85 -3.06 9.27
C LYS A 14 16.11 -3.63 10.48
N ALA A 15 15.37 -4.72 10.29
CA ALA A 15 14.55 -5.36 11.33
C ALA A 15 15.32 -6.35 12.24
N THR A 16 16.64 -6.22 12.39
CA THR A 16 17.45 -7.20 13.15
C THR A 16 17.13 -7.22 14.64
N LYS A 17 16.76 -6.07 15.23
CA LYS A 17 16.48 -5.98 16.66
C LYS A 17 15.26 -6.82 17.06
N ILE A 18 14.12 -6.62 16.39
CA ILE A 18 12.89 -7.36 16.68
C ILE A 18 13.04 -8.87 16.43
N LYS A 19 13.83 -9.24 15.40
CA LYS A 19 14.17 -10.64 15.13
C LYS A 19 14.94 -11.28 16.27
N ASN A 20 15.95 -10.59 16.80
CA ASN A 20 16.82 -11.15 17.85
C ASN A 20 16.14 -11.15 19.22
N ASP A 21 15.47 -10.04 19.56
CA ASP A 21 14.91 -9.84 20.91
C ASP A 21 13.60 -10.61 21.10
N LEU A 22 12.79 -10.73 20.04
CA LEU A 22 11.44 -11.32 20.10
C LEU A 22 11.26 -12.56 19.20
N GLY A 23 12.29 -12.95 18.43
CA GLY A 23 12.17 -14.05 17.48
C GLY A 23 11.26 -13.75 16.29
N TRP A 24 10.83 -12.50 16.10
CA TRP A 24 9.86 -12.15 15.06
C TRP A 24 10.48 -12.26 13.66
N VAL A 25 9.76 -12.93 12.77
CA VAL A 25 10.04 -12.98 11.34
C VAL A 25 8.72 -12.84 10.57
N PRO A 26 8.72 -12.18 9.40
CA PRO A 26 7.54 -12.14 8.56
C PRO A 26 7.21 -13.56 8.08
N TRP A 27 5.93 -13.90 8.13
CA TRP A 27 5.44 -15.21 7.69
C TRP A 27 5.32 -15.31 6.17
N GLU A 28 5.13 -14.18 5.51
CA GLU A 28 4.87 -14.09 4.07
C GLU A 28 6.02 -13.40 3.36
N SER A 29 6.29 -13.82 2.12
CA SER A 29 7.18 -13.13 1.20
C SER A 29 6.45 -11.98 0.49
N PHE A 30 7.19 -11.06 -0.13
CA PHE A 30 6.56 -10.00 -0.93
C PHE A 30 5.65 -10.57 -2.04
N GLU A 31 6.11 -11.60 -2.74
CA GLU A 31 5.37 -12.25 -3.82
C GLU A 31 4.03 -12.82 -3.35
N THR A 32 4.05 -13.56 -2.23
CA THR A 32 2.85 -14.19 -1.67
C THR A 32 1.86 -13.15 -1.14
N VAL A 33 2.33 -12.10 -0.46
CA VAL A 33 1.47 -11.00 -0.01
C VAL A 33 0.87 -10.26 -1.19
N LEU A 34 1.65 -9.96 -2.24
CA LEU A 34 1.16 -9.21 -3.39
C LEU A 34 0.04 -9.98 -4.09
N HIS A 35 0.22 -11.29 -4.30
CA HIS A 35 -0.82 -12.16 -4.86
C HIS A 35 -2.10 -12.12 -4.02
N LYS A 36 -1.99 -12.39 -2.71
CA LYS A 36 -3.12 -12.37 -1.77
C LYS A 36 -3.81 -11.01 -1.73
N THR A 37 -3.05 -9.93 -1.83
CA THR A 37 -3.57 -8.56 -1.85
C THR A 37 -4.43 -8.34 -3.09
N VAL A 38 -3.93 -8.70 -4.28
CA VAL A 38 -4.70 -8.60 -5.54
C VAL A 38 -5.98 -9.44 -5.46
N GLU A 39 -5.87 -10.70 -5.02
CA GLU A 39 -7.03 -11.57 -4.82
C GLU A 39 -8.04 -10.97 -3.85
N TRP A 40 -7.58 -10.35 -2.76
CA TRP A 40 -8.45 -9.71 -1.80
C TRP A 40 -9.25 -8.57 -2.46
N TYR A 41 -8.62 -7.70 -3.25
CA TYR A 41 -9.35 -6.63 -3.95
C TYR A 41 -10.39 -7.17 -4.94
N LEU A 42 -10.07 -8.24 -5.67
CA LEU A 42 -10.99 -8.88 -6.62
C LEU A 42 -12.23 -9.47 -5.92
N HIS A 43 -12.07 -10.01 -4.70
CA HIS A 43 -13.18 -10.61 -3.95
C HIS A 43 -13.95 -9.60 -3.08
N ASN A 44 -13.45 -8.38 -2.89
CA ASN A 44 -14.03 -7.39 -1.96
C ASN A 44 -14.57 -6.14 -2.68
N THR A 45 -15.21 -6.32 -3.84
CA THR A 45 -15.74 -5.21 -4.67
C THR A 45 -16.78 -4.35 -3.95
N LYS A 46 -17.59 -4.93 -3.06
CA LYS A 46 -18.56 -4.18 -2.24
C LYS A 46 -17.86 -3.23 -1.25
N TRP A 47 -16.75 -3.67 -0.67
CA TRP A 47 -15.95 -2.79 0.18
C TRP A 47 -15.32 -1.68 -0.65
N LEU A 48 -14.79 -2.04 -1.81
CA LEU A 48 -14.17 -1.08 -2.73
C LEU A 48 -15.15 0.02 -3.17
N SER A 49 -16.38 -0.34 -3.55
CA SER A 49 -17.39 0.65 -3.96
C SER A 49 -17.79 1.59 -2.82
N HIS A 50 -17.76 1.10 -1.58
CA HIS A 50 -18.05 1.92 -0.40
C HIS A 50 -16.96 2.96 -0.13
N VAL A 51 -15.68 2.59 -0.24
CA VAL A 51 -14.56 3.51 0.05
C VAL A 51 -14.26 4.49 -1.08
N GLN A 52 -14.67 4.19 -2.32
CA GLN A 52 -14.41 5.04 -3.49
C GLN A 52 -15.42 6.18 -3.69
N CYS A 53 -16.24 6.50 -2.70
CA CYS A 53 -17.30 7.50 -2.84
C CYS A 53 -16.86 8.93 -2.49
N GLY A 54 -17.58 9.90 -3.07
CA GLY A 54 -17.53 11.33 -2.73
C GLY A 54 -16.13 11.95 -2.69
N GLU A 55 -15.58 12.05 -1.49
CA GLU A 55 -14.30 12.69 -1.20
C GLU A 55 -13.12 12.05 -1.93
N TYR A 56 -13.15 10.72 -2.13
CA TYR A 56 -12.11 10.03 -2.88
C TYR A 56 -12.03 10.52 -4.33
N GLN A 57 -13.18 10.68 -4.99
CA GLN A 57 -13.27 11.20 -6.36
C GLN A 57 -12.86 12.68 -6.42
N SER A 58 -13.30 13.49 -5.47
CA SER A 58 -12.88 14.90 -5.39
C SER A 58 -11.37 15.05 -5.19
N TRP A 59 -10.76 14.20 -4.36
CA TRP A 59 -9.31 14.17 -4.16
C TRP A 59 -8.57 13.75 -5.45
N LEU A 60 -9.05 12.71 -6.14
CA LEU A 60 -8.47 12.27 -7.40
C LEU A 60 -8.47 13.40 -8.44
N ASN A 61 -9.59 14.10 -8.58
CA ASN A 61 -9.70 15.23 -9.49
C ASN A 61 -8.70 16.34 -9.13
N LYS A 62 -8.61 16.71 -7.84
CA LYS A 62 -7.68 17.74 -7.39
C LYS A 62 -6.20 17.41 -7.67
N GLN A 63 -5.80 16.15 -7.56
CA GLN A 63 -4.39 15.74 -7.68
C GLN A 63 -4.00 15.36 -9.10
N TYR A 64 -4.95 14.85 -9.91
CA TYR A 64 -4.64 14.19 -11.18
C TYR A 64 -5.44 14.71 -12.38
N GLN A 65 -6.55 15.44 -12.20
CA GLN A 65 -7.13 16.20 -13.32
C GLN A 65 -6.33 17.50 -13.47
N GLY A 66 -5.68 17.64 -14.63
CA GLY A 66 -4.96 18.86 -15.02
C GLY A 66 -5.89 19.96 -15.49
#